data_AF-A0A4Y2PTK5-F1
#
_entry.id   AF-A0A4Y2PTK5-F1
#
_cell.length_a   1.000
_cell.length_b   1.000
_cell.length_c   1.000
_cell.angle_alpha   90.00
_cell.angle_beta   90.00
_cell.angle_gamma   90.00
#
_symmetry.space_group_name_H-M   'P 1'
#
loop_
_entity.id
_entity.type
_entity.pdbx_description
1 polymer ?
#
loop_
_entity_poly.entity_id
_entity_poly.type
_entity_poly.pdbx_seq_one_letter_code
_entity_poly.pdbx_strand_id
1 'polypeptide(L)'
;MWDTLLNDYPSPRQNILHNIDPITNNSALRMGDFKLVAGNLESGIESWSGHRVLEDMRQPESMDEWVYKNGSTTRDILLQLGSYLPKVPDAWREEAEVRCKGSPETSNECSPSVKPCLFNITEDPCETTNIADLYPEIVQSMLDILKDYERQAVKPQFQECDPHGDPMCHGFAYVPWMDPEHTSQCPFQ
;
A
#
# COMPACT_ATOMS: atom_id res chain seq x y z
N MET A 1 -5.03 -19.20 -9.34
CA MET A 1 -3.85 -18.40 -8.91
C MET A 1 -2.59 -19.24 -8.96
N TRP A 2 -2.50 -20.37 -8.25
CA TRP A 2 -1.27 -21.18 -8.27
C TRP A 2 -0.92 -21.70 -9.68
N ASP A 3 -1.89 -22.25 -10.40
CA ASP A 3 -1.69 -22.72 -11.78
C ASP A 3 -1.22 -21.61 -12.72
N THR A 4 -1.71 -20.39 -12.50
CA THR A 4 -1.30 -19.20 -13.25
C THR A 4 0.17 -18.87 -13.05
N LEU A 5 0.65 -18.93 -11.81
CA LEU A 5 2.04 -18.67 -11.46
C LEU A 5 3.00 -19.74 -12.01
N LEU A 6 2.55 -21.00 -12.06
CA LEU A 6 3.36 -22.11 -12.55
C LEU A 6 3.51 -22.13 -14.08
N ASN A 7 2.46 -21.71 -14.80
CA ASN A 7 2.38 -21.88 -16.26
C ASN A 7 2.45 -20.57 -17.04
N ASP A 8 2.74 -19.45 -16.36
CA ASP A 8 2.81 -18.12 -16.97
C ASP A 8 1.52 -17.73 -17.72
N TYR A 9 0.37 -17.99 -17.09
CA TYR A 9 -0.93 -17.60 -17.64
C TYR A 9 -1.33 -16.20 -17.17
N PRO A 10 -2.28 -15.55 -17.87
CA PRO A 10 -2.88 -14.32 -17.36
C PRO A 10 -3.53 -14.53 -15.99
N SER A 11 -3.40 -13.52 -15.12
CA SER A 11 -4.05 -13.51 -13.81
C SER A 11 -5.56 -13.77 -13.93
N PRO A 12 -6.12 -14.77 -13.22
CA PRO A 12 -7.56 -14.98 -13.18
C PRO A 12 -8.26 -13.91 -12.31
N ARG A 13 -7.50 -13.20 -11.46
CA ARG A 13 -8.02 -12.12 -10.62
C ARG A 13 -8.38 -10.92 -11.50
N GLN A 14 -9.67 -10.61 -11.55
CA GLN A 14 -10.21 -9.45 -12.26
C GLN A 14 -10.25 -8.20 -11.37
N ASN A 15 -10.39 -8.39 -10.05
CA ASN A 15 -10.61 -7.32 -9.09
C ASN A 15 -9.57 -7.36 -7.97
N ILE A 16 -9.06 -6.20 -7.57
CA ILE A 16 -8.17 -6.04 -6.41
C ILE A 16 -8.79 -5.02 -5.47
N LEU A 17 -9.14 -5.45 -4.27
CA LEU A 17 -9.54 -4.55 -3.21
C LEU A 17 -8.31 -3.90 -2.59
N HIS A 18 -8.21 -2.57 -2.69
CA HIS A 18 -7.13 -1.80 -2.08
C HIS A 18 -7.46 -1.44 -0.63
N ASN A 19 -8.68 -0.95 -0.39
CA ASN A 19 -9.14 -0.62 0.95
C ASN A 19 -10.67 -0.61 1.06
N ILE A 20 -11.20 -0.96 2.23
CA ILE A 20 -12.56 -0.65 2.71
C ILE A 20 -12.41 -0.36 4.19
N ASP A 21 -12.69 0.88 4.59
CA ASP A 21 -12.72 1.27 5.99
C ASP A 21 -14.11 1.76 6.39
N PRO A 22 -14.85 1.00 7.22
CA PRO A 22 -16.17 1.41 7.70
C PRO A 22 -16.12 2.52 8.76
N ILE A 23 -14.95 2.84 9.34
CA ILE A 23 -14.79 3.89 10.36
C ILE A 23 -14.70 5.26 9.67
N THR A 24 -13.77 5.40 8.73
CA THR A 24 -13.60 6.65 7.97
C THR A 24 -14.54 6.72 6.76
N ASN A 25 -15.21 5.62 6.41
CA ASN A 25 -16.06 5.48 5.23
C ASN A 25 -15.30 5.81 3.95
N ASN A 26 -14.16 5.16 3.74
CA ASN A 26 -13.38 5.26 2.50
C ASN A 26 -13.13 3.89 1.88
N SER A 27 -13.01 3.87 0.55
CA SER A 27 -12.85 2.64 -0.19
C SER A 27 -12.12 2.86 -1.51
N ALA A 28 -11.39 1.83 -1.93
CA ALA A 28 -10.71 1.80 -3.21
C ALA A 28 -10.69 0.38 -3.79
N LEU A 29 -11.05 0.27 -5.06
CA LEU A 29 -11.12 -1.00 -5.80
C LEU A 29 -10.49 -0.82 -7.17
N ARG A 30 -9.73 -1.81 -7.63
CA ARG A 30 -9.31 -1.94 -9.03
C ARG A 30 -10.09 -3.07 -9.70
N MET A 31 -10.57 -2.83 -10.92
CA MET A 31 -11.23 -3.81 -11.79
C MET A 31 -10.63 -3.68 -13.19
N GLY A 32 -9.80 -4.65 -13.57
CA GLY A 32 -9.02 -4.58 -14.81
C GLY A 32 -8.12 -3.33 -14.86
N ASP A 33 -8.34 -2.49 -15.86
CA ASP A 33 -7.62 -1.23 -16.08
C ASP A 33 -8.14 -0.09 -15.19
N PHE A 34 -9.33 -0.22 -14.60
CA PHE A 34 -9.97 0.87 -13.87
C PHE A 34 -9.72 0.81 -12.38
N LYS A 35 -9.50 1.97 -11.76
CA LYS A 35 -9.51 2.14 -10.31
C LYS A 35 -10.62 3.09 -9.90
N LEU A 36 -11.42 2.66 -8.92
CA LEU A 36 -12.44 3.46 -8.26
C LEU A 36 -11.93 3.88 -6.88
N VAL A 37 -12.14 5.15 -6.53
CA VAL A 37 -11.93 5.71 -5.18
C VAL A 37 -13.24 6.36 -4.75
N ALA A 38 -13.74 6.01 -3.56
CA ALA A 38 -15.02 6.52 -3.06
C ALA A 38 -15.00 6.72 -1.53
N GLY A 39 -15.76 7.70 -1.06
CA GLY A 39 -15.92 7.98 0.36
C GLY A 39 -15.00 9.08 0.89
N ASN A 40 -14.89 9.20 2.20
CA ASN A 40 -14.20 10.33 2.84
C ASN A 40 -12.70 10.06 2.92
N LEU A 41 -11.91 10.80 2.15
CA LEU A 41 -10.50 10.94 2.44
C LEU A 41 -10.37 11.80 3.72
N GLU A 42 -9.45 11.46 4.62
CA GLU A 42 -9.20 12.25 5.82
C GLU A 42 -8.94 13.72 5.45
N SER A 43 -9.49 14.63 6.25
CA SER A 43 -9.37 16.08 6.03
C SER A 43 -7.89 16.48 5.98
N GLY A 44 -7.45 17.01 4.84
CA GLY A 44 -6.05 17.39 4.58
C GLY A 44 -5.30 16.48 3.60
N ILE A 45 -5.86 15.33 3.22
CA ILE A 45 -5.33 14.42 2.19
C ILE A 45 -6.28 14.34 0.97
N GLU A 46 -7.25 15.25 0.88
CA GLU A 46 -8.23 15.33 -0.22
C GLU A 46 -7.60 15.70 -1.58
N SER A 47 -6.31 16.06 -1.58
CA SER A 47 -5.56 16.45 -2.77
C SER A 47 -4.82 15.26 -3.37
N TRP A 48 -4.87 15.17 -4.70
CA TRP A 48 -4.04 14.28 -5.49
C TRP A 48 -2.57 14.39 -5.07
N SER A 49 -2.08 13.35 -4.39
CA SER A 49 -0.75 13.38 -3.76
C SER A 49 0.38 12.97 -4.71
N GLY A 50 0.06 12.71 -5.99
CA GLY A 50 0.87 11.92 -6.94
C GLY A 50 2.26 12.45 -7.31
N HIS A 51 2.70 13.60 -6.78
CA HIS A 51 4.10 14.02 -6.87
C HIS A 51 4.91 13.82 -5.59
N ARG A 52 4.30 13.93 -4.41
CA ARG A 52 5.06 14.15 -3.18
C ARG A 52 5.56 12.89 -2.50
N VAL A 53 5.03 11.72 -2.86
CA VAL A 53 5.32 10.50 -2.09
C VAL A 53 6.67 9.90 -2.46
N LEU A 54 7.18 10.12 -3.68
CA LEU A 54 8.43 9.50 -4.16
C LEU A 54 9.58 10.48 -4.44
N GLU A 55 9.32 11.79 -4.61
CA GLU A 55 10.40 12.76 -4.89
C GLU A 55 11.45 12.83 -3.78
N ASP A 56 11.03 12.69 -2.51
CA ASP A 56 11.92 12.69 -1.35
C ASP A 56 12.30 11.27 -0.88
N MET A 57 11.67 10.22 -1.43
CA MET A 57 12.09 8.85 -1.16
C MET A 57 13.29 8.53 -2.04
N ARG A 58 14.48 8.68 -1.45
CA ARG A 58 15.71 8.11 -1.99
C ARG A 58 15.45 6.62 -2.23
N GLN A 59 15.22 6.23 -3.49
CA GLN A 59 15.26 4.84 -3.91
C GLN A 59 16.58 4.31 -3.35
N PRO A 60 16.56 3.38 -2.37
CA PRO A 60 17.81 2.87 -1.85
C PRO A 60 18.57 2.30 -3.04
N GLU A 61 19.86 2.61 -3.11
CA GLU A 61 20.81 1.81 -3.87
C GLU A 61 20.43 0.35 -3.66
N SER A 62 20.34 -0.43 -4.74
CA SER A 62 19.82 -1.79 -4.65
C SER A 62 20.51 -2.51 -3.49
N MET A 63 19.78 -3.32 -2.73
CA MET A 63 20.39 -4.08 -1.62
C MET A 63 21.65 -4.82 -2.08
N ASP A 64 21.69 -5.19 -3.37
CA ASP A 64 22.84 -5.73 -4.08
C ASP A 64 24.09 -4.82 -4.00
N GLU A 65 23.97 -3.50 -4.12
CA GLU A 65 25.09 -2.57 -3.99
C GLU A 65 25.74 -2.67 -2.60
N TRP A 66 24.97 -2.66 -1.51
CA TRP A 66 25.51 -2.73 -0.14
C TRP A 66 25.95 -4.14 0.25
N VAL A 67 25.18 -5.15 -0.15
CA VAL A 67 25.48 -6.55 0.16
C VAL A 67 26.67 -7.05 -0.64
N TYR A 68 26.82 -6.69 -1.91
CA TYR A 68 27.93 -7.18 -2.75
C TYR A 68 29.11 -6.22 -2.88
N LYS A 69 29.07 -5.04 -2.23
CA LYS A 69 30.20 -4.12 -2.15
C LYS A 69 31.48 -4.87 -1.78
N ASN A 70 32.57 -4.58 -2.48
CA ASN A 70 33.87 -5.17 -2.13
C ASN A 70 34.25 -4.80 -0.69
N GLY A 71 34.51 -5.81 0.14
CA GLY A 71 34.79 -5.67 1.56
C GLY A 71 33.54 -5.58 2.47
N SER A 72 32.35 -5.90 1.96
CA SER A 72 31.13 -5.97 2.78
C SER A 72 31.14 -7.20 3.69
N THR A 73 31.12 -6.98 5.01
CA THR A 73 31.01 -8.04 6.02
C THR A 73 29.78 -8.92 5.80
N THR A 74 28.66 -8.32 5.36
CA THR A 74 27.42 -9.03 5.07
C THR A 74 27.60 -10.05 3.93
N ARG A 75 28.33 -9.68 2.88
CA ARG A 75 28.68 -10.59 1.77
C ARG A 75 29.39 -11.83 2.29
N ASP A 76 30.41 -11.62 3.11
CA ASP A 76 31.31 -12.67 3.56
C ASP A 76 30.57 -13.66 4.47
N ILE A 77 29.71 -13.15 5.38
CA ILE A 77 28.86 -13.98 6.23
C ILE A 77 27.87 -14.79 5.39
N LEU A 78 27.21 -14.19 4.39
CA LEU A 78 26.24 -14.90 3.56
C LEU A 78 26.90 -16.02 2.73
N LEU A 79 28.09 -15.76 2.19
CA LEU A 79 28.90 -16.77 1.50
C LEU A 79 29.31 -17.91 2.45
N GLN A 80 29.72 -17.57 3.68
CA GLN A 80 30.09 -18.56 4.69
C GLN A 80 28.90 -19.45 5.08
N LEU A 81 27.69 -18.89 5.15
CA LEU A 81 26.46 -19.63 5.45
C LEU A 81 25.94 -20.45 4.27
N GLY A 82 26.56 -20.36 3.08
CA GLY A 82 26.10 -21.04 1.87
C GLY A 82 24.81 -20.42 1.29
N SER A 83 24.45 -19.21 1.72
CA SER A 83 23.28 -18.50 1.23
C SER A 83 23.57 -17.89 -0.14
N TYR A 84 22.83 -18.32 -1.16
CA TYR A 84 22.84 -17.67 -2.46
C TYR A 84 21.82 -16.54 -2.48
N LEU A 85 22.29 -15.32 -2.72
CA LEU A 85 21.40 -14.23 -3.11
C LEU A 85 21.47 -14.11 -4.63
N PRO A 86 20.33 -14.17 -5.34
CA PRO A 86 20.31 -13.82 -6.75
C PRO A 86 20.62 -12.33 -6.87
N LYS A 87 21.67 -11.98 -7.61
CA LYS A 87 21.84 -10.60 -8.09
C LYS A 87 20.72 -10.35 -9.09
N VAL A 88 19.74 -9.55 -8.70
CA VAL A 88 18.61 -9.26 -9.60
C VAL A 88 19.02 -8.05 -10.43
N PRO A 89 18.90 -8.09 -11.77
CA PRO A 89 19.25 -6.93 -12.59
C PRO A 89 18.46 -5.72 -12.13
N ASP A 90 19.11 -4.59 -11.84
CA ASP A 90 18.40 -3.37 -11.42
C ASP A 90 17.40 -2.86 -12.48
N ALA A 91 17.54 -3.32 -13.73
CA ALA A 91 16.68 -2.99 -14.86
C ALA A 91 15.17 -3.15 -14.58
N TRP A 92 14.74 -4.17 -13.84
CA TRP A 92 13.30 -4.33 -13.56
C TRP A 92 12.75 -3.20 -12.68
N ARG A 93 13.59 -2.57 -11.84
CA ARG A 93 13.17 -1.42 -11.02
C ARG A 93 12.95 -0.19 -11.88
N GLU A 94 13.86 0.05 -12.82
CA GLU A 94 13.75 1.14 -13.79
C GLU A 94 12.54 0.95 -14.71
N GLU A 95 12.30 -0.29 -15.16
CA GLU A 95 11.14 -0.66 -15.99
C GLU A 95 9.80 -0.57 -15.25
N ALA A 96 9.79 -0.85 -13.94
CA ALA A 96 8.60 -0.75 -13.10
C ALA A 96 8.33 0.68 -12.60
N GLU A 97 9.26 1.62 -12.80
CA GLU A 97 9.14 2.99 -12.32
C GLU A 97 8.10 3.77 -13.12
N VAL A 98 7.05 4.23 -12.45
CA VAL A 98 6.08 5.17 -13.03
C VAL A 98 6.59 6.59 -12.85
N ARG A 99 6.95 7.26 -13.96
CA ARG A 99 7.37 8.68 -13.96
C ARG A 99 6.21 9.59 -14.37
N CYS A 100 5.53 10.14 -13.39
CA CYS A 100 4.48 11.15 -13.61
C CYS A 100 5.10 12.50 -14.01
N LYS A 101 4.54 13.15 -15.04
CA LYS A 101 4.99 14.51 -15.42
C LYS A 101 4.51 15.52 -14.38
N GLY A 102 5.33 16.53 -14.08
CA GLY A 102 5.03 17.67 -13.19
C GLY A 102 3.60 18.22 -13.37
N SER A 103 2.99 18.71 -12.29
CA SER A 103 1.52 18.88 -12.15
C SER A 103 0.85 19.38 -13.45
N PRO A 104 0.14 18.52 -14.17
CA PRO A 104 -0.89 19.00 -15.08
C PRO A 104 -1.88 19.77 -14.21
N GLU A 105 -2.44 20.87 -14.73
CA GLU A 105 -3.66 21.42 -14.15
C GLU A 105 -4.65 20.26 -14.02
N THR A 106 -4.98 19.86 -12.79
CA THR A 106 -5.87 18.73 -12.53
C THR A 106 -7.18 18.97 -13.25
N SER A 107 -7.35 18.35 -14.42
CA SER A 107 -8.59 18.48 -15.17
C SER A 107 -9.60 17.54 -14.53
N ASN A 108 -10.61 18.14 -13.90
CA ASN A 108 -11.70 17.52 -13.13
C ASN A 108 -11.31 17.21 -11.68
N GLU A 109 -11.74 18.12 -10.79
CA GLU A 109 -11.63 18.01 -9.35
C GLU A 109 -12.28 16.69 -8.88
N CYS A 110 -11.45 15.75 -8.41
CA CYS A 110 -11.91 14.50 -7.83
C CYS A 110 -12.12 14.72 -6.33
N SER A 111 -13.38 14.74 -5.91
CA SER A 111 -13.77 14.81 -4.49
C SER A 111 -14.55 13.55 -4.12
N PRO A 112 -13.88 12.45 -3.72
CA PRO A 112 -14.51 11.15 -3.48
C PRO A 112 -15.54 11.16 -2.35
N SER A 113 -15.47 12.16 -1.47
CA SER A 113 -16.46 12.44 -0.41
C SER A 113 -17.80 12.93 -0.96
N VAL A 114 -17.80 13.56 -2.13
CA VAL A 114 -19.00 14.05 -2.83
C VAL A 114 -19.46 13.04 -3.89
N LYS A 115 -18.53 12.57 -4.72
CA LYS A 115 -18.81 11.63 -5.81
C LYS A 115 -17.61 10.72 -6.06
N PRO A 116 -17.82 9.41 -6.31
CA PRO A 116 -16.72 8.50 -6.63
C PRO A 116 -15.89 8.98 -7.81
N CYS A 117 -14.59 8.73 -7.74
CA CYS A 117 -13.65 9.00 -8.82
C CYS A 117 -13.23 7.70 -9.51
N LEU A 118 -13.11 7.76 -10.83
CA LEU A 118 -12.70 6.64 -11.66
C LEU A 118 -11.49 7.06 -12.48
N PHE A 119 -10.48 6.19 -12.52
CA PHE A 119 -9.24 6.39 -13.28
C PHE A 119 -8.95 5.16 -14.13
N ASN A 120 -8.44 5.36 -15.34
CA ASN A 120 -7.89 4.28 -16.16
C ASN A 120 -6.39 4.19 -15.86
N ILE A 121 -5.97 3.22 -15.05
CA ILE A 121 -4.57 3.07 -14.59
C ILE A 121 -3.62 2.67 -15.72
N THR A 122 -4.13 2.07 -16.80
CA THR A 122 -3.32 1.68 -17.96
C THR A 122 -2.98 2.89 -18.82
N GLU A 123 -3.89 3.87 -18.94
CA GLU A 123 -3.67 5.11 -19.69
C GLU A 123 -3.13 6.26 -18.82
N ASP A 124 -3.57 6.32 -17.57
CA ASP A 124 -3.28 7.33 -16.56
C ASP A 124 -2.87 6.66 -15.23
N PRO A 125 -1.66 6.07 -15.17
CA PRO A 125 -1.14 5.43 -13.96
C PRO A 125 -0.94 6.44 -12.81
N CYS A 126 -0.95 7.73 -13.14
CA CYS A 126 -0.78 8.83 -12.22
C CYS A 126 -2.11 9.29 -11.62
N GLU A 127 -3.27 8.79 -12.03
CA GLU A 127 -4.58 9.14 -11.46
C GLU A 127 -4.88 10.65 -11.50
N THR A 128 -4.54 11.28 -12.63
CA THR A 128 -4.67 12.73 -12.84
C THR A 128 -6.01 13.17 -13.42
N THR A 129 -6.70 12.26 -14.13
CA THR A 129 -7.95 12.57 -14.83
C THR A 129 -9.11 11.72 -14.34
N ASN A 130 -10.08 12.35 -13.66
CA ASN A 130 -11.31 11.67 -13.26
C ASN A 130 -12.24 11.48 -14.47
N ILE A 131 -12.57 10.22 -14.77
CA ILE A 131 -13.46 9.80 -15.88
C ILE A 131 -14.79 9.19 -15.38
N ALA A 132 -15.12 9.34 -14.10
CA ALA A 132 -16.34 8.74 -13.51
C ALA A 132 -17.64 9.17 -14.21
N ASP A 133 -17.71 10.42 -14.67
CA ASP A 133 -18.89 10.96 -15.35
C ASP A 133 -19.09 10.38 -16.76
N LEU A 134 -18.01 9.91 -17.38
CA LEU A 134 -18.04 9.33 -18.71
C LEU A 134 -18.48 7.87 -18.70
N TYR A 135 -18.25 7.15 -17.59
CA TYR A 135 -18.51 5.72 -17.45
C TYR A 135 -19.31 5.37 -16.17
N PRO A 136 -20.54 5.91 -16.02
CA PRO A 136 -21.34 5.69 -14.81
C PRO A 136 -21.70 4.22 -14.57
N GLU A 137 -21.83 3.41 -15.62
CA GLU A 137 -22.08 1.97 -15.52
C GLU A 137 -20.90 1.21 -14.91
N ILE A 138 -19.67 1.58 -15.24
CA ILE A 138 -18.46 1.00 -14.67
C ILE A 138 -18.36 1.37 -13.19
N VAL A 139 -18.60 2.65 -12.87
CA VAL A 139 -18.64 3.13 -11.49
C VAL A 139 -19.65 2.32 -10.67
N GLN A 140 -20.88 2.15 -11.18
CA GLN A 140 -21.92 1.41 -10.48
C GLN A 140 -21.53 -0.06 -10.26
N SER A 141 -20.99 -0.72 -11.28
CA SER A 141 -20.51 -2.11 -11.16
C SER A 141 -19.43 -2.25 -10.10
N MET A 142 -18.48 -1.32 -10.04
CA MET A 142 -17.40 -1.33 -9.05
C MET A 142 -17.90 -1.03 -7.63
N LEU A 143 -18.87 -0.13 -7.48
CA LEU A 143 -19.54 0.14 -6.20
C LEU A 143 -20.31 -1.08 -5.68
N ASP A 144 -20.94 -1.85 -6.57
CA ASP A 144 -21.67 -3.05 -6.15
C ASP A 144 -20.72 -4.16 -5.70
N ILE A 145 -19.55 -4.29 -6.35
CA ILE A 145 -18.47 -5.18 -5.88
C ILE A 145 -17.98 -4.75 -4.49
N LEU A 146 -17.79 -3.44 -4.25
CA LEU A 146 -17.41 -2.92 -2.93
C LEU A 146 -18.44 -3.29 -1.85
N LYS A 147 -19.73 -3.14 -2.13
CA LYS A 147 -20.80 -3.55 -1.18
C LYS A 147 -20.77 -5.04 -0.88
N ASP A 148 -20.44 -5.88 -1.85
CA ASP A 148 -20.32 -7.32 -1.62
C ASP A 148 -19.13 -7.67 -0.71
N TYR A 149 -18.01 -6.94 -0.83
CA TYR A 149 -16.91 -7.05 0.13
C TYR A 149 -17.32 -6.54 1.52
N GLU A 150 -17.99 -5.40 1.62
CA GLU A 150 -18.49 -4.85 2.89
C GLU A 150 -19.39 -5.83 3.64
N ARG A 151 -20.27 -6.54 2.93
CA ARG A 151 -21.17 -7.54 3.53
C ARG A 151 -20.43 -8.72 4.18
N GLN A 152 -19.22 -9.03 3.69
CA GLN A 152 -18.39 -10.12 4.18
C GLN A 152 -17.31 -9.64 5.17
N ALA A 153 -17.15 -8.33 5.32
CA ALA A 153 -16.13 -7.74 6.15
C ALA A 153 -16.41 -7.97 7.64
N VAL A 154 -15.36 -8.32 8.38
CA VAL A 154 -15.39 -8.36 9.84
C VAL A 154 -15.12 -6.95 10.36
N LYS A 155 -15.79 -6.55 11.44
CA LYS A 155 -15.58 -5.24 12.06
C LYS A 155 -14.12 -5.04 12.44
N PRO A 156 -13.53 -3.86 12.18
CA PRO A 156 -12.19 -3.52 12.65
C PRO A 156 -12.06 -3.74 14.16
N GLN A 157 -10.99 -4.41 14.58
CA GLN A 157 -10.70 -4.68 15.99
C GLN A 157 -9.83 -3.56 16.57
N PHE A 158 -10.32 -2.32 16.48
CA PHE A 158 -9.65 -1.20 17.10
C PHE A 158 -9.80 -1.27 18.62
N GLN A 159 -8.68 -1.25 19.33
CA GLN A 159 -8.62 -1.20 20.79
C GLN A 159 -7.78 0.00 21.20
N GLU A 160 -8.07 0.57 22.36
CA GLU A 160 -7.22 1.59 22.96
C GLU A 160 -5.83 1.00 23.23
N CYS A 161 -4.79 1.80 23.05
CA CYS A 161 -3.43 1.38 23.38
C CYS A 161 -3.37 1.04 24.88
N ASP A 162 -2.95 -0.18 25.22
CA ASP A 162 -2.73 -0.56 26.61
C ASP A 162 -1.50 0.19 27.15
N PRO A 163 -1.65 1.08 28.15
CA PRO A 163 -0.51 1.84 28.69
C PRO A 163 0.59 0.95 29.27
N HIS A 164 0.28 -0.29 29.66
CA HIS A 164 1.28 -1.22 30.16
C HIS A 164 2.17 -1.78 29.05
N GLY A 165 1.78 -1.67 27.77
CA GLY A 165 2.61 -2.05 26.64
C GLY A 165 3.67 -1.01 26.27
N ASP A 166 3.72 0.14 26.95
CA ASP A 166 4.73 1.16 26.70
C ASP A 166 6.14 0.61 26.98
N PRO A 167 7.08 0.64 26.00
CA PRO A 167 8.46 0.23 26.20
C PRO A 167 9.16 0.92 27.37
N MET A 168 8.74 2.13 27.75
CA MET A 168 9.25 2.81 28.95
C MET A 168 9.02 1.97 30.22
N CYS A 169 7.94 1.21 30.29
CA CYS A 169 7.65 0.33 31.41
C CYS A 169 8.54 -0.93 31.44
N HIS A 170 9.26 -1.22 30.34
CA HIS A 170 9.98 -2.49 30.08
C HIS A 170 11.44 -2.28 29.70
N GLY A 171 12.11 -1.29 30.30
CA GLY A 171 13.53 -1.05 30.03
C GLY A 171 13.81 -0.63 28.58
N PHE A 172 12.87 0.07 27.94
CA PHE A 172 12.92 0.54 26.56
C PHE A 172 12.89 -0.57 25.49
N ALA A 173 12.33 -1.73 25.83
CA ALA A 173 12.12 -2.85 24.91
C ALA A 173 10.63 -3.11 24.67
N TYR A 174 10.28 -3.55 23.46
CA TYR A 174 8.98 -4.16 23.20
C TYR A 174 9.01 -5.59 23.72
N VAL A 175 8.11 -5.90 24.66
CA VAL A 175 7.97 -7.23 25.27
C VAL A 175 6.51 -7.68 25.18
N PRO A 176 6.21 -8.99 25.30
CA PRO A 176 4.84 -9.46 25.48
C PRO A 176 4.34 -9.06 26.88
N TRP A 177 3.91 -7.81 27.05
CA TRP A 177 3.63 -7.20 28.37
C TRP A 177 2.48 -7.85 29.15
N MET A 178 1.67 -8.70 28.50
CA MET A 178 0.64 -9.52 29.14
C MET A 178 1.16 -10.84 29.71
N ASP A 179 2.41 -11.23 29.38
CA ASP A 179 3.01 -12.43 29.95
C ASP A 179 3.38 -12.18 31.41
N PRO A 180 3.20 -13.17 32.31
CA PRO A 180 3.49 -13.01 33.74
C PRO A 180 4.93 -12.58 34.04
N GLU A 181 5.87 -12.93 33.17
CA GLU A 181 7.30 -12.58 33.30
C GLU A 181 7.60 -11.10 33.02
N HIS A 182 6.73 -10.44 32.23
CA HIS A 182 6.86 -9.05 31.82
C HIS A 182 5.78 -8.15 32.41
N THR A 183 4.85 -8.72 33.20
CA THR A 183 3.85 -7.94 33.91
C THR A 183 4.52 -7.22 35.08
N SER A 184 4.97 -5.98 34.86
CA SER A 184 5.61 -5.14 35.88
C SER A 184 4.81 -3.87 36.17
N GLN A 185 4.92 -3.35 37.40
CA GLN A 185 4.45 -2.01 37.72
C GLN A 185 5.31 -1.00 36.95
N CYS A 186 4.68 -0.16 36.12
CA CYS A 186 5.40 0.80 35.31
C CYS A 186 6.08 1.84 36.21
N PRO A 187 7.42 1.98 36.18
CA PRO A 187 8.13 2.91 37.05
C PRO A 187 7.96 4.39 36.67
N PHE A 188 7.23 4.68 35.59
CA PHE A 188 7.03 6.01 35.01
C PHE A 188 5.56 6.49 35.05
N GLN A 189 4.69 5.79 35.79
CA GLN A 189 3.32 6.22 36.07
C GLN A 189 3.19 6.92 37.43
#